data_AF-A0A1B5L720-F1
#
_entry.id   AF-A0A1B5L720-F1
#
_cell.length_a   1.000
_cell.length_b   1.000
_cell.length_c   1.000
_cell.angle_alpha   90.00
_cell.angle_beta   90.00
_cell.angle_gamma   90.00
#
_symmetry.space_group_name_H-M   'P 1'
#
loop_
_entity.id
_entity.type
_entity.pdbx_description
1 polymer ?
#
loop_
_entity_poly.entity_id
_entity_poly.type
_entity_poly.pdbx_seq_one_letter_code
_entity_poly.pdbx_strand_id
1 'polypeptide(L)'
;MTSMVSQSAPTILCTAKQTRFHTDSGNFRELDIAGLQIVATSGRDNRSSAASSKSKARSEGVEILTNARLLLKQGQRYALVGRNGTGKSTLLKAIAEKIIPGIPEGARIAILQQSILIEDDGQAKAAMACEQERNVLQEVIDRATARDTVEEEIKVLSDGVDALDPFSPVRALRLLKHDRLQKRLFHLHKEATLKSGARGMQARKTLAAFEKVVAESSTMLVAILLARRIT
;
A
#
# COMPACT_ATOMS: atom_id res chain seq x y z
N MET A 1 -21.56 -1.23 -27.56
CA MET A 1 -20.26 -1.75 -27.07
C MET A 1 -19.34 -0.57 -26.79
N THR A 2 -19.39 -0.03 -25.57
CA THR A 2 -18.54 1.08 -25.12
C THR A 2 -17.26 0.51 -24.53
N SER A 3 -16.14 0.71 -25.22
CA SER A 3 -14.81 0.32 -24.76
C SER A 3 -14.37 1.21 -23.60
N MET A 4 -14.12 0.61 -22.43
CA MET A 4 -13.42 1.27 -21.34
C MET A 4 -11.96 1.49 -21.74
N VAL A 5 -11.60 2.73 -22.07
CA VAL A 5 -10.20 3.16 -22.18
C VAL A 5 -9.67 3.28 -20.76
N SER A 6 -8.89 2.30 -20.32
CA SER A 6 -8.10 2.40 -19.09
C SER A 6 -7.02 3.46 -19.29
N GLN A 7 -7.31 4.71 -18.90
CA GLN A 7 -6.31 5.76 -18.82
C GLN A 7 -5.24 5.33 -17.80
N SER A 8 -4.08 4.90 -18.30
CA SER A 8 -2.95 4.55 -17.46
C SER A 8 -2.47 5.81 -16.73
N ALA A 9 -2.36 5.72 -15.41
CA ALA A 9 -1.89 6.82 -14.57
C ALA A 9 -0.47 7.22 -15.00
N PRO A 10 -0.13 8.53 -15.03
CA PRO A 10 1.19 8.97 -15.42
C PRO A 10 2.24 8.40 -14.47
N THR A 11 3.25 7.71 -15.01
CA THR A 11 4.29 7.07 -14.21
C THR A 11 5.54 7.95 -14.20
N ILE A 12 6.08 8.22 -13.01
CA ILE A 12 7.32 8.99 -12.85
C ILE A 12 8.47 7.99 -12.72
N LEU A 13 9.44 8.06 -13.63
CA LEU A 13 10.65 7.25 -13.62
C LEU A 13 11.82 8.15 -13.21
N CYS A 14 12.46 7.82 -12.08
CA CYS A 14 13.65 8.53 -11.59
C CYS A 14 14.88 7.63 -11.67
N THR A 15 15.98 8.16 -12.19
CA THR A 15 17.30 7.50 -12.15
C THR A 15 18.35 8.48 -11.62
N ALA A 16 19.44 7.99 -11.03
CA ALA A 16 20.55 8.81 -10.59
C ALA A 16 21.88 8.08 -10.81
N LYS A 17 23.01 8.80 -10.73
CA LYS A 17 24.36 8.22 -10.89
C LYS A 17 24.85 7.44 -9.66
N GLN A 18 24.04 7.28 -8.62
CA GLN A 18 24.44 6.47 -7.46
C GLN A 18 24.57 5.00 -7.88
N THR A 19 25.72 4.41 -7.57
CA THR A 19 26.03 3.02 -7.90
C THR A 19 25.21 2.08 -7.02
N ARG A 20 24.94 0.86 -7.53
CA ARG A 20 24.21 -0.24 -6.86
C ARG A 20 24.70 -0.62 -5.44
N PHE A 21 25.74 0.03 -4.92
CA PHE A 21 26.41 -0.26 -3.66
C PHE A 21 26.39 0.90 -2.65
N HIS A 22 25.77 2.05 -2.98
CA HIS A 22 25.71 3.23 -2.10
C HIS A 22 24.27 3.56 -1.65
N THR A 23 23.53 2.57 -1.17
CA THR A 23 22.22 2.82 -0.51
C THR A 23 22.35 3.17 0.98
N ASP A 24 23.50 2.86 1.58
CA ASP A 24 23.74 3.09 3.01
C ASP A 24 24.55 4.36 3.23
N SER A 25 23.94 5.51 2.98
CA SER A 25 24.45 6.75 3.56
C SER A 25 24.00 6.79 5.03
N GLY A 26 24.82 6.27 5.93
CA GLY A 26 24.56 6.28 7.40
C GLY A 26 24.39 7.67 8.01
N ASN A 27 24.59 8.74 7.22
CA ASN A 27 24.41 10.13 7.62
C ASN A 27 23.04 10.65 7.16
N PHE A 28 22.03 10.56 8.02
CA PHE A 28 20.70 11.21 7.81
C PHE A 28 20.76 12.75 7.78
N ARG A 29 21.93 13.34 7.99
CA ARG A 29 22.13 14.79 8.07
C ARG A 29 22.37 15.46 6.71
N GLU A 30 22.78 14.69 5.70
CA GLU A 30 23.10 15.20 4.36
C GLU A 30 22.71 14.19 3.27
N LEU A 31 22.02 14.68 2.26
CA LEU A 31 21.60 13.94 1.07
C LEU A 31 22.29 14.57 -0.14
N ASP A 32 23.23 13.86 -0.77
CA ASP A 32 23.92 14.30 -2.00
C ASP A 32 23.66 13.30 -3.13
N ILE A 33 22.78 13.67 -4.05
CA ILE A 33 22.38 12.84 -5.18
C ILE A 33 22.88 13.51 -6.46
N ALA A 34 23.85 12.89 -7.11
CA ALA A 34 24.41 13.35 -8.36
C ALA A 34 23.73 12.71 -9.58
N GLY A 35 23.54 13.50 -10.63
CA GLY A 35 23.06 13.04 -11.94
C GLY A 35 21.62 12.52 -11.93
N LEU A 36 20.75 13.14 -11.15
CA LEU A 36 19.32 12.90 -11.11
C LEU A 36 18.68 13.16 -12.49
N GLN A 37 17.94 12.17 -12.98
CA GLN A 37 17.12 12.24 -14.18
C GLN A 37 15.68 11.90 -13.80
N ILE A 38 14.73 12.74 -14.20
CA ILE A 38 13.30 12.51 -13.99
C ILE A 38 12.61 12.53 -15.34
N VAL A 39 11.94 11.43 -15.66
CA VAL A 39 11.14 11.26 -16.87
C VAL A 39 9.70 10.95 -16.44
N ALA A 40 8.73 11.71 -16.95
CA ALA A 40 7.31 11.43 -16.73
C ALA A 40 6.71 10.83 -18.00
N THR A 41 6.16 9.64 -17.90
CA THR A 41 5.37 9.03 -18.98
C THR A 41 3.90 9.37 -18.75
N SER A 42 3.34 10.25 -19.58
CA SER A 42 1.89 10.40 -19.65
C SER A 42 1.36 9.33 -20.60
N GLY A 43 0.35 8.56 -20.18
CA GLY A 43 -0.34 7.57 -21.02
C GLY A 43 -1.14 8.20 -22.17
N ARG A 44 -0.49 8.98 -23.05
CA ARG A 44 -1.05 9.45 -24.30
C ARG A 44 -0.71 8.45 -25.39
N ASP A 45 -1.76 7.99 -26.06
CA ASP A 45 -1.71 7.15 -27.24
C ASP A 45 -0.70 7.66 -28.26
N ASN A 46 0.14 6.75 -28.74
CA ASN A 46 1.02 6.94 -29.88
C ASN A 46 0.20 7.36 -31.11
N ARG A 47 0.16 8.66 -31.41
CA ARG A 47 -0.08 9.16 -32.76
C ARG A 47 1.01 10.14 -33.15
N SER A 48 1.67 9.75 -34.24
CA SER A 48 2.58 10.50 -35.13
C SER A 48 3.92 10.96 -34.53
N SER A 49 5.01 10.31 -34.92
CA SER A 49 5.74 10.69 -36.15
C SER A 49 6.97 9.79 -36.35
N ALA A 50 7.06 9.21 -37.54
CA ALA A 50 8.25 8.51 -38.02
C ALA A 50 9.34 9.52 -38.38
N ALA A 51 10.54 9.38 -37.82
CA ALA A 51 11.79 9.86 -38.42
C ALA A 51 13.01 9.12 -37.81
N SER A 52 13.69 8.37 -38.68
CA SER A 52 15.10 7.96 -38.68
C SER A 52 16.02 8.50 -37.56
N SER A 53 16.65 7.60 -36.80
CA SER A 53 18.12 7.52 -36.62
C SER A 53 18.50 6.64 -35.42
N LYS A 54 19.56 5.85 -35.61
CA LYS A 54 20.19 4.95 -34.63
C LYS A 54 20.65 5.75 -33.39
N SER A 55 19.88 5.73 -32.30
CA SER A 55 20.33 6.28 -31.01
C SER A 55 19.78 5.46 -29.84
N LYS A 56 20.61 5.31 -28.81
CA LYS A 56 20.36 4.56 -27.55
C LYS A 56 18.91 4.73 -27.08
N ALA A 57 18.27 3.61 -26.70
CA ALA A 57 16.91 3.52 -26.17
C ALA A 57 16.58 4.69 -25.22
N ARG A 58 15.93 5.72 -25.76
CA ARG A 58 15.31 6.79 -24.99
C ARG A 58 13.92 6.28 -24.58
N SER A 59 13.66 6.26 -23.28
CA SER A 59 12.34 5.97 -22.74
C SER A 59 11.30 6.92 -23.32
N GLU A 60 10.18 6.39 -23.81
CA GLU A 60 9.03 7.13 -24.35
C GLU A 60 8.31 7.98 -23.27
N GLY A 61 8.96 9.04 -22.79
CA GLY A 61 8.43 9.93 -21.77
C GLY A 61 8.97 11.36 -21.88
N VAL A 62 8.27 12.30 -21.25
CA VAL A 62 8.68 13.70 -21.18
C VAL A 62 9.80 13.84 -20.15
N GLU A 63 11.00 14.22 -20.61
CA GLU A 63 12.13 14.52 -19.74
C GLU A 63 11.86 15.82 -18.98
N ILE A 64 11.76 15.73 -17.65
CA ILE A 64 11.50 16.88 -16.77
C ILE A 64 12.82 17.43 -16.20
N LEU A 65 13.73 16.54 -15.80
CA LEU A 65 15.06 16.90 -15.28
C LEU A 65 16.12 16.02 -15.90
N THR A 66 17.25 16.62 -16.27
CA THR A 66 18.39 15.93 -16.88
C THR A 66 19.68 16.24 -16.12
N ASN A 67 20.34 15.20 -15.61
CA ASN A 67 21.63 15.28 -14.90
C ASN A 67 21.70 16.33 -13.78
N ALA A 68 20.62 16.52 -13.02
CA ALA A 68 20.60 17.46 -11.90
C ALA A 68 21.39 16.92 -10.69
N ARG A 69 21.88 17.81 -9.82
CA ARG A 69 22.46 17.43 -8.51
C ARG A 69 21.56 17.96 -7.41
N LEU A 70 21.06 17.08 -6.55
CA LEU A 70 20.21 17.41 -5.41
C LEU A 70 21.02 17.27 -4.12
N LEU A 71 21.28 18.41 -3.46
CA LEU A 71 21.99 18.49 -2.19
C LEU A 71 21.05 19.03 -1.11
N LEU A 72 20.68 18.21 -0.12
CA LEU A 72 19.85 18.61 1.02
C LEU A 72 20.60 18.40 2.33
N LYS A 73 20.70 19.44 3.15
CA LYS A 73 21.32 19.41 4.48
C LYS A 73 20.29 19.63 5.58
N GLN A 74 20.48 18.97 6.72
CA GLN A 74 19.63 19.13 7.89
C GLN A 74 19.60 20.60 8.37
N GLY A 75 18.41 21.07 8.75
CA GLY A 75 18.21 22.42 9.31
C GLY A 75 18.14 23.54 8.27
N GLN A 76 18.27 23.22 6.98
CA GLN A 76 18.21 24.21 5.90
C GLN A 76 16.81 24.29 5.29
N ARG A 77 16.44 25.50 4.83
CA ARG A 77 15.19 25.75 4.09
C ARG A 77 15.54 26.01 2.63
N TYR A 78 14.95 25.23 1.73
CA TYR A 78 15.18 25.33 0.29
C TYR A 78 13.93 25.86 -0.41
N ALA A 79 14.11 26.78 -1.35
CA ALA A 79 13.04 27.29 -2.21
C ALA A 79 13.26 26.79 -3.64
N LEU A 80 12.21 26.28 -4.26
CA LEU A 80 12.25 25.80 -5.64
C LEU A 80 11.53 26.78 -6.56
N VAL A 81 12.32 27.52 -7.34
CA VAL A 81 11.83 28.61 -8.21
C VAL A 81 11.93 28.18 -9.68
N GLY A 82 10.91 28.55 -10.47
CA GLY A 82 10.85 28.21 -11.89
C GLY A 82 9.49 28.59 -12.49
N ARG A 83 9.41 28.62 -13.82
CA ARG A 83 8.15 28.87 -14.55
C ARG A 83 7.12 27.78 -14.23
N ASN A 84 5.84 28.09 -14.38
CA ASN A 84 4.81 27.06 -14.29
C ASN A 84 5.01 26.05 -15.44
N GLY A 85 4.91 24.75 -15.12
CA GLY A 85 5.17 23.67 -16.08
C GLY A 85 6.61 23.15 -16.13
N THR A 86 7.56 23.70 -15.38
CA THR A 86 8.96 23.20 -15.34
C THR A 86 9.14 21.95 -14.46
N GLY A 87 8.04 21.31 -14.03
CA GLY A 87 8.10 20.09 -13.23
C GLY A 87 8.41 20.28 -11.74
N LYS A 88 8.23 21.49 -11.19
CA LYS A 88 8.40 21.78 -9.75
C LYS A 88 7.60 20.82 -8.86
N SER A 89 6.31 20.71 -9.15
CA SER A 89 5.41 19.80 -8.44
C SER A 89 5.76 18.34 -8.68
N THR A 90 6.32 18.00 -9.85
CA THR A 90 6.73 16.64 -10.17
C THR A 90 7.99 16.22 -9.40
N LEU A 91 8.96 17.12 -9.23
CA LEU A 91 10.12 16.89 -8.37
C LEU A 91 9.68 16.73 -6.91
N LEU A 92 8.77 17.58 -6.42
CA LEU A 92 8.25 17.44 -5.05
C LEU A 92 7.52 16.11 -4.85
N LYS A 93 6.67 15.69 -5.81
CA LYS A 93 6.02 14.37 -5.79
C LYS A 93 7.03 13.22 -5.77
N ALA A 94 8.07 13.27 -6.62
CA ALA A 94 9.11 12.25 -6.67
C ALA A 94 9.88 12.13 -5.33
N ILE A 95 10.06 13.23 -4.61
CA ILE A 95 10.64 13.23 -3.25
C ILE A 95 9.66 12.61 -2.24
N ALA A 96 8.36 12.99 -2.25
CA ALA A 96 7.34 12.41 -1.36
C ALA A 96 7.24 10.90 -1.48
N GLU A 97 7.15 10.43 -2.71
CA GLU A 97 6.93 9.03 -3.05
C GLU A 97 8.20 8.19 -2.89
N LYS A 98 9.32 8.81 -2.50
CA LYS A 98 10.64 8.18 -2.32
C LYS A 98 11.11 7.43 -3.57
N ILE A 99 10.69 7.89 -4.75
CA ILE A 99 11.06 7.28 -6.05
C ILE A 99 12.51 7.63 -6.40
N ILE A 100 13.04 8.73 -5.85
CA ILE A 100 14.42 9.14 -6.09
C ILE A 100 15.38 8.18 -5.35
N PRO A 101 16.29 7.49 -6.07
CA PRO A 101 17.29 6.65 -5.45
C PRO A 101 18.23 7.50 -4.58
N GLY A 102 18.45 7.07 -3.34
CA GLY A 102 19.29 7.76 -2.35
C GLY A 102 18.52 8.37 -1.17
N ILE A 103 17.19 8.50 -1.26
CA ILE A 103 16.36 8.90 -0.11
C ILE A 103 16.23 7.71 0.86
N PRO A 104 16.57 7.86 2.15
CA PRO A 104 16.49 6.75 3.11
C PRO A 104 15.02 6.35 3.37
N GLU A 105 14.76 5.04 3.44
CA GLU A 105 13.40 4.52 3.65
C GLU A 105 12.76 5.01 4.97
N GLY A 106 13.57 5.23 6.01
CA GLY A 106 13.13 5.75 7.31
C GLY A 106 12.80 7.24 7.35
N ALA A 107 13.06 8.01 6.28
CA ALA A 107 12.71 9.44 6.26
C ALA A 107 11.19 9.65 6.26
N ARG A 108 10.70 10.51 7.16
CA ARG A 108 9.32 11.00 7.14
C ARG A 108 9.27 12.25 6.28
N ILE A 109 8.54 12.20 5.18
CA ILE A 109 8.37 13.32 4.26
C ILE A 109 6.91 13.73 4.30
N ALA A 110 6.65 14.97 4.69
CA ALA A 110 5.33 15.58 4.65
C ALA A 110 5.26 16.53 3.45
N ILE A 111 4.24 16.37 2.60
CA ILE A 111 3.98 17.29 1.49
C ILE A 111 2.62 17.92 1.67
N LEU A 112 2.61 19.25 1.66
CA LEU A 112 1.38 20.02 1.53
C LEU A 112 1.11 20.20 0.04
N GLN A 113 0.09 19.51 -0.46
CA GLN A 113 -0.30 19.63 -1.86
C GLN A 113 -0.89 21.02 -2.12
N GLN A 114 -0.61 21.55 -3.31
CA GLN A 114 -1.21 22.79 -3.77
C GLN A 114 -2.70 22.56 -4.02
N SER A 115 -3.54 22.95 -3.07
CA SER A 115 -4.99 22.97 -3.26
C SER A 115 -5.34 24.14 -4.18
N ILE A 116 -5.80 23.82 -5.39
CA ILE A 116 -6.55 24.78 -6.18
C ILE A 116 -7.98 24.65 -5.66
N LEU A 117 -8.44 25.65 -4.90
CA LEU A 117 -9.86 25.78 -4.56
C LEU A 117 -10.59 26.17 -5.86
N ILE A 118 -10.97 25.17 -6.64
CA ILE A 118 -11.90 25.34 -7.74
C ILE A 118 -13.28 25.06 -7.13
N GLU A 119 -14.00 26.12 -6.84
CA GLU A 119 -15.45 26.08 -6.62
C GLU A 119 -16.10 25.80 -7.97
N ASP A 120 -16.18 24.54 -8.38
CA ASP A 120 -17.00 24.15 -9.53
C ASP A 120 -17.97 23.04 -9.11
N ASP A 121 -19.24 23.34 -9.34
CA ASP A 121 -20.42 22.57 -9.03
C ASP A 121 -20.37 21.15 -9.58
N GLY A 122 -20.95 20.24 -8.79
CA GLY A 122 -21.58 19.00 -9.24
C GLY A 122 -20.85 18.17 -10.30
N GLN A 123 -20.32 17.02 -9.88
CA GLN A 123 -20.02 15.84 -10.73
C GLN A 123 -18.65 15.82 -11.44
N ALA A 124 -17.55 15.87 -10.69
CA ALA A 124 -16.25 15.36 -11.16
C ALA A 124 -15.27 14.94 -10.04
N LYS A 125 -15.74 14.37 -8.92
CA LYS A 125 -14.87 13.78 -7.88
C LYS A 125 -15.11 12.28 -7.75
N ALA A 126 -14.53 11.49 -8.64
CA ALA A 126 -14.58 10.02 -8.57
C ALA A 126 -13.22 9.32 -8.68
N ALA A 127 -12.11 10.05 -8.81
CA ALA A 127 -10.79 9.42 -8.88
C ALA A 127 -9.80 10.12 -7.95
N MET A 128 -9.44 9.40 -6.87
CA MET A 128 -8.27 9.63 -6.01
C MET A 128 -8.46 10.55 -4.80
N ALA A 129 -9.57 10.38 -4.08
CA ALA A 129 -9.61 10.51 -2.63
C ALA A 129 -9.43 9.11 -2.02
N CYS A 130 -8.20 8.73 -1.67
CA CYS A 130 -7.92 7.50 -0.89
C CYS A 130 -7.45 7.81 0.54
N GLU A 131 -7.79 8.99 1.05
CA GLU A 131 -8.41 9.07 2.38
C GLU A 131 -9.85 9.50 2.08
N GLN A 132 -10.72 8.52 1.80
CA GLN A 132 -12.14 8.80 1.70
C GLN A 132 -12.57 9.50 2.99
N GLU A 133 -13.14 10.69 2.85
CA GLU A 133 -14.14 11.20 3.78
C GLU A 133 -15.16 10.07 3.97
N ARG A 134 -14.97 9.21 4.99
CA ARG A 134 -15.95 8.19 5.33
C ARG A 134 -17.21 8.96 5.65
N ASN A 135 -18.28 8.70 4.89
CA ASN A 135 -19.58 9.25 5.22
C ASN A 135 -19.86 8.89 6.68
N VAL A 136 -20.42 9.83 7.45
CA VAL A 136 -20.74 9.62 8.86
C VAL A 136 -21.49 8.30 9.06
N LEU A 137 -22.38 7.96 8.12
CA LEU A 137 -23.09 6.68 8.11
C LEU A 137 -22.17 5.45 8.00
N GLN A 138 -21.17 5.47 7.12
CA GLN A 138 -20.22 4.35 6.98
C GLN A 138 -19.38 4.18 8.25
N GLU A 139 -18.89 5.28 8.82
CA GLU A 139 -18.13 5.24 10.07
C GLU A 139 -18.99 4.74 11.24
N VAL A 140 -20.27 5.14 11.30
CA VAL A 140 -21.20 4.63 12.31
C VAL A 140 -21.48 3.14 12.12
N ILE A 141 -21.67 2.68 10.89
CA ILE A 141 -21.89 1.25 10.59
C ILE A 141 -20.65 0.43 10.93
N ASP A 142 -19.46 0.90 10.54
CA ASP A 142 -18.19 0.22 10.84
C ASP A 142 -17.95 0.15 12.35
N ARG A 143 -18.26 1.22 13.10
CA ARG A 143 -18.15 1.21 14.56
C ARG A 143 -19.19 0.34 15.23
N ALA A 144 -20.44 0.35 14.76
CA ALA A 144 -21.50 -0.49 15.29
C ALA A 144 -21.16 -1.97 15.10
N THR A 145 -20.80 -2.36 13.86
CA THR A 145 -20.41 -3.74 13.56
C THR A 145 -19.15 -4.17 14.32
N ALA A 146 -18.14 -3.30 14.44
CA ALA A 146 -16.97 -3.60 15.26
C ALA A 146 -17.34 -3.79 16.74
N ARG A 147 -18.22 -2.94 17.29
CA ARG A 147 -18.69 -3.06 18.67
C ARG A 147 -19.43 -4.37 18.89
N ASP A 148 -20.34 -4.71 17.97
CA ASP A 148 -21.15 -5.94 18.05
C ASP A 148 -20.26 -7.19 18.04
N THR A 149 -19.24 -7.23 17.16
CA THR A 149 -18.29 -8.36 17.14
C THR A 149 -17.51 -8.51 18.45
N VAL A 150 -17.11 -7.40 19.08
CA VAL A 150 -16.42 -7.44 20.37
C VAL A 150 -17.37 -7.87 21.48
N GLU A 151 -18.62 -7.39 21.48
CA GLU A 151 -19.63 -7.81 22.45
C GLU A 151 -19.93 -9.32 22.35
N GLU A 152 -20.03 -9.87 21.14
CA GLU A 152 -20.20 -11.31 20.92
C GLU A 152 -19.00 -12.12 21.44
N GLU A 153 -17.77 -11.67 21.18
CA GLU A 153 -16.56 -12.33 21.69
C GLU A 153 -16.48 -12.29 23.22
N ILE A 154 -16.85 -11.16 23.84
CA ILE A 154 -16.92 -11.03 25.30
C ILE A 154 -17.93 -12.02 25.87
N LYS A 155 -19.12 -12.13 25.25
CA LYS A 155 -20.17 -13.07 25.68
C LYS A 155 -19.67 -14.52 25.63
N VAL A 156 -19.03 -14.93 24.53
CA VAL A 156 -18.48 -16.30 24.41
C VAL A 156 -17.42 -16.58 25.47
N LEU A 157 -16.58 -15.58 25.80
CA LEU A 157 -15.57 -15.73 26.86
C LEU A 157 -16.19 -15.74 28.25
N SER A 158 -17.17 -14.89 28.53
CA SER A 158 -17.86 -14.87 29.84
C SER A 158 -18.58 -16.19 30.07
N ASP A 159 -19.35 -16.68 29.08
CA ASP A 159 -20.04 -17.96 29.16
C ASP A 159 -19.04 -19.12 29.38
N GLY A 160 -17.87 -19.02 28.76
CA GLY A 160 -16.78 -19.97 28.92
C GLY A 160 -16.20 -19.98 30.34
N VAL A 161 -16.09 -18.82 30.99
CA VAL A 161 -15.55 -18.65 32.36
C VAL A 161 -16.57 -19.02 33.41
N ASP A 162 -17.84 -18.70 33.20
CA ASP A 162 -18.93 -18.96 34.14
C ASP A 162 -19.38 -20.42 34.16
N ALA A 163 -18.97 -21.20 33.15
CA ALA A 163 -19.26 -22.62 33.08
C ALA A 163 -18.54 -23.41 34.18
N LEU A 164 -19.21 -24.45 34.67
CA LEU A 164 -18.73 -25.32 35.74
C LEU A 164 -17.55 -26.24 35.34
N ASP A 165 -17.30 -26.38 34.03
CA ASP A 165 -16.25 -27.26 33.48
C ASP A 165 -14.87 -26.56 33.51
N PRO A 166 -13.84 -27.14 34.16
CA PRO A 166 -12.48 -26.57 34.21
C PRO A 166 -11.85 -26.24 32.84
N PHE A 167 -12.24 -26.96 31.78
CA PHE A 167 -11.69 -26.75 30.43
C PHE A 167 -12.54 -25.83 29.55
N SER A 168 -13.70 -25.38 30.03
CA SER A 168 -14.58 -24.46 29.31
C SER A 168 -13.92 -23.15 28.87
N PRO A 169 -13.15 -22.42 29.70
CA PRO A 169 -12.54 -21.16 29.27
C PRO A 169 -11.47 -21.37 28.18
N VAL A 170 -10.72 -22.47 28.26
CA VAL A 170 -9.71 -22.82 27.24
C VAL A 170 -10.40 -23.17 25.92
N ARG A 171 -11.53 -23.87 25.97
CA ARG A 171 -12.34 -24.21 24.79
C ARG A 171 -12.93 -22.97 24.14
N ALA A 172 -13.53 -22.06 24.91
CA ALA A 172 -14.07 -20.79 24.41
C ALA A 172 -12.97 -19.98 23.70
N LEU A 173 -11.79 -19.85 24.31
CA LEU A 173 -10.66 -19.14 23.71
C LEU A 173 -10.15 -19.80 22.42
N ARG A 174 -10.06 -21.13 22.37
CA ARG A 174 -9.65 -21.84 21.14
C ARG A 174 -10.70 -21.69 20.04
N LEU A 175 -11.99 -21.70 20.37
CA LEU A 175 -13.07 -21.49 19.40
C LEU A 175 -12.99 -20.09 18.79
N LEU A 176 -12.84 -19.05 19.60
CA LEU A 176 -12.66 -17.69 19.11
C LEU A 176 -11.40 -17.51 18.27
N LYS A 177 -10.27 -18.10 18.69
CA LYS A 177 -9.05 -18.10 17.88
C LYS A 177 -9.25 -18.78 16.53
N HIS A 178 -9.95 -19.91 16.50
CA HIS A 178 -10.23 -20.63 15.26
C HIS A 178 -11.14 -19.81 14.33
N ASP A 179 -12.21 -19.19 14.85
CA ASP A 179 -13.11 -18.34 14.06
C ASP A 179 -12.37 -17.15 13.43
N ARG A 180 -11.50 -16.48 14.19
CA ARG A 180 -10.63 -15.41 13.66
C ARG A 180 -9.70 -15.90 12.55
N LEU A 181 -9.14 -17.10 12.71
CA LEU A 181 -8.31 -17.72 11.68
C LEU A 181 -9.14 -18.05 10.42
N GLN A 182 -10.37 -18.56 10.56
CA GLN A 182 -11.25 -18.82 9.42
C GLN A 182 -11.60 -17.54 8.65
N LYS A 183 -11.96 -16.45 9.35
CA LYS A 183 -12.20 -15.14 8.73
C LYS A 183 -10.98 -14.66 7.94
N ARG A 184 -9.78 -14.81 8.50
CA ARG A 184 -8.53 -14.44 7.82
C ARG A 184 -8.22 -15.34 6.63
N LEU A 185 -8.50 -16.64 6.72
CA LEU A 185 -8.35 -17.58 5.61
C LEU A 185 -9.25 -17.17 4.44
N PHE A 186 -10.50 -16.82 4.70
CA PHE A 186 -11.44 -16.35 3.67
C PHE A 186 -10.88 -15.16 2.87
N HIS A 187 -10.31 -14.16 3.55
CA HIS A 187 -9.67 -13.02 2.89
C HIS A 187 -8.46 -13.42 2.06
N LEU A 188 -7.58 -14.27 2.58
CA LEU A 188 -6.42 -14.77 1.84
C LEU A 188 -6.82 -15.58 0.60
N HIS A 189 -7.89 -16.36 0.71
CA HIS A 189 -8.45 -17.09 -0.42
C HIS A 189 -8.97 -16.14 -1.50
N LYS A 190 -9.71 -15.10 -1.10
CA LYS A 190 -10.15 -14.03 -2.02
C LYS A 190 -8.98 -13.30 -2.68
N GLU A 191 -7.90 -13.04 -1.95
CA GLU A 191 -6.72 -12.41 -2.54
C GLU A 191 -6.00 -13.31 -3.55
N ALA A 192 -5.90 -14.60 -3.27
CA ALA A 192 -5.25 -15.55 -4.16
C ALA A 192 -6.01 -15.79 -5.47
N THR A 193 -7.34 -15.64 -5.45
CA THR A 193 -8.17 -15.72 -6.66
C THR A 193 -8.12 -14.44 -7.50
N LEU A 194 -8.04 -13.28 -6.84
CA LEU A 194 -8.05 -11.98 -7.53
C LEU A 194 -6.68 -11.58 -8.11
N LYS A 195 -5.56 -12.11 -7.60
CA LYS A 195 -4.20 -11.73 -8.01
C LYS A 195 -3.58 -12.72 -9.01
N SER A 196 -2.87 -12.23 -10.03
CA SER A 196 -2.19 -13.03 -11.07
C SER A 196 -0.67 -12.82 -11.11
N GLY A 197 0.04 -13.66 -11.89
CA GLY A 197 1.50 -13.57 -12.09
C GLY A 197 2.31 -13.81 -10.82
N ALA A 198 3.45 -13.11 -10.69
CA ALA A 198 4.35 -13.25 -9.53
C ALA A 198 3.67 -12.88 -8.19
N ARG A 199 2.77 -11.89 -8.19
CA ARG A 199 1.98 -11.48 -7.00
C ARG A 199 0.94 -12.53 -6.62
N GLY A 200 0.30 -13.16 -7.62
CA GLY A 200 -0.62 -14.29 -7.40
C GLY A 200 0.09 -15.52 -6.84
N MET A 201 1.29 -15.83 -7.33
CA MET A 201 2.11 -16.92 -6.79
C MET A 201 2.47 -16.70 -5.32
N GLN A 202 2.83 -15.47 -4.93
CA GLN A 202 3.07 -15.11 -3.54
C GLN A 202 1.79 -15.26 -2.69
N ALA A 203 0.64 -14.77 -3.16
CA ALA A 203 -0.64 -14.88 -2.46
C ALA A 203 -1.08 -16.34 -2.23
N ARG A 204 -0.85 -17.22 -3.21
CA ARG A 204 -1.13 -18.66 -3.07
C ARG A 204 -0.17 -19.34 -2.11
N LYS A 205 1.11 -18.95 -2.09
CA LYS A 205 2.09 -19.44 -1.11
C LYS A 205 1.71 -19.04 0.32
N THR A 206 1.26 -17.79 0.51
CA THR A 206 0.78 -17.32 1.82
C THR A 206 -0.50 -18.03 2.24
N LEU A 207 -1.43 -18.27 1.32
CA LEU A 207 -2.66 -19.03 1.56
C LEU A 207 -2.31 -20.45 2.04
N ALA A 208 -1.49 -21.20 1.28
CA ALA A 208 -1.13 -22.57 1.63
C ALA A 208 -0.38 -22.68 2.97
N ALA A 209 0.45 -21.69 3.31
CA ALA A 209 1.07 -21.62 4.63
C ALA A 209 0.03 -21.38 5.73
N PHE A 210 -0.97 -20.54 5.48
CA PHE A 210 -2.01 -20.21 6.45
C PHE A 210 -3.03 -21.33 6.65
N GLU A 211 -3.36 -22.10 5.61
CA GLU A 211 -4.18 -23.31 5.73
C GLU A 211 -3.61 -24.32 6.73
N LYS A 212 -2.28 -24.47 6.77
CA LYS A 212 -1.62 -25.32 7.77
C LYS A 212 -1.87 -24.83 9.20
N VAL A 213 -1.79 -23.52 9.43
CA VAL A 213 -2.09 -22.91 10.75
C VAL A 213 -3.55 -23.14 11.14
N VAL A 214 -4.48 -23.03 10.18
CA VAL A 214 -5.89 -23.29 10.44
C VAL A 214 -6.13 -24.77 10.76
N ALA A 215 -5.47 -25.69 10.05
CA ALA A 215 -5.53 -27.13 10.35
C ALA A 215 -4.94 -27.47 11.73
N GLU A 216 -3.84 -26.84 12.14
CA GLU A 216 -3.30 -26.97 13.49
C GLU A 216 -4.31 -26.48 14.54
N SER A 217 -4.97 -25.34 14.30
CA SER A 217 -5.97 -24.84 15.24
C SER A 217 -7.23 -25.72 15.34
N SER A 218 -7.66 -26.36 14.24
CA SER A 218 -8.81 -27.28 14.26
C SER A 218 -8.48 -28.58 15.02
N THR A 219 -7.27 -29.12 14.85
CA THR A 219 -6.84 -30.29 15.63
C THR A 219 -6.79 -30.00 17.13
N MET A 220 -6.33 -28.81 17.54
CA MET A 220 -6.33 -28.40 18.95
C MET A 220 -7.74 -28.24 19.53
N LEU A 221 -8.76 -27.94 18.72
CA LEU A 221 -10.15 -27.91 19.15
C LEU A 221 -10.69 -29.32 19.41
N VAL A 222 -10.43 -30.25 18.49
CA VAL A 222 -10.88 -31.65 18.60
C VAL A 222 -10.21 -32.36 19.77
N ALA A 223 -8.93 -32.08 20.04
CA ALA A 223 -8.19 -32.70 21.14
C ALA A 223 -8.83 -32.48 22.53
N ILE A 224 -9.41 -31.30 22.80
CA ILE A 224 -10.12 -31.04 24.07
C ILE A 224 -11.44 -31.80 24.15
N LEU A 225 -12.16 -31.92 23.02
CA LEU A 225 -13.44 -32.64 22.99
C LEU A 225 -13.25 -34.14 23.26
N LEU A 226 -12.13 -34.72 22.81
CA LEU A 226 -11.80 -36.13 23.07
C LEU A 226 -11.35 -36.37 24.51
N ALA A 227 -10.70 -35.40 25.17
CA ALA A 227 -10.29 -35.53 26.57
C ALA A 227 -11.47 -35.76 27.53
N ARG A 228 -12.65 -35.22 27.21
CA ARG A 228 -13.90 -35.42 27.97
C ARG A 228 -14.52 -36.82 27.80
N ARG A 229 -14.11 -37.58 26.78
CA ARG A 229 -14.68 -38.91 26.46
C ARG A 229 -13.93 -40.07 27.14
N ILE A 230 -12.79 -39.77 27.77
CA ILE A 230 -11.88 -40.76 28.37
C ILE A 230 -11.97 -40.77 29.91
N THR A 231 -12.61 -39.76 30.51
CA THR A 231 -12.93 -39.68 31.95
C THR A 231 -14.41 -39.92 32.18
#